data_AF-A0AAU7VU04-F1
#
_entry.id   AF-A0AAU7VU04-F1
#
_cell.length_a   1.000
_cell.length_b   1.000
_cell.length_c   1.000
_cell.angle_alpha   90.00
_cell.angle_beta   90.00
_cell.angle_gamma   90.00
#
_symmetry.space_group_name_H-M   'P 1'
#
loop_
_entity.id
_entity.type
_entity.pdbx_description
1 polymer ?
#
loop_
_entity_poly.entity_id
_entity_poly.type
_entity_poly.pdbx_seq_one_letter_code
_entity_poly.pdbx_strand_id
1 'polypeptide(L)'
;MRNVQLLRALFAAVAALMITFSSDHSAPVGLSVFSGFVLVTALIQVLAAWLVLPAGSRWPQVLLAAFGIIAGMASGVPAWRSDDLFFVVVSAWAIVTGGVELLAGIRARRTADPLARDAITIGALGILLGVVLLLIPAGFVQEYTIDKAGTFLLSGIILGVGMFGGYAAIVAVFLGIAGLTPKRADAVAAAAAPHAAVGAHTATATDTDQSAASAERGGER
;
A
#
# COMPACT_ATOMS: atom_id res chain seq x y z
N MET A 1 -5.64 10.67 1.30
CA MET A 1 -5.78 9.22 1.06
C MET A 1 -4.79 8.68 0.05
N ARG A 2 -4.68 9.23 -1.17
CA ARG A 2 -3.69 8.79 -2.19
C ARG A 2 -2.26 8.68 -1.63
N ASN A 3 -1.75 9.77 -1.06
CA ASN A 3 -0.39 9.83 -0.53
C ASN A 3 -0.16 8.80 0.61
N VAL A 4 -1.20 8.50 1.39
CA VAL A 4 -1.14 7.48 2.45
C VAL A 4 -0.96 6.09 1.85
N GLN A 5 -1.73 5.76 0.79
CA GLN A 5 -1.59 4.47 0.12
C GLN A 5 -0.24 4.32 -0.59
N LEU A 6 0.28 5.39 -1.20
CA LEU A 6 1.61 5.39 -1.82
C LEU A 6 2.73 5.18 -0.79
N LEU A 7 2.66 5.82 0.38
CA LEU A 7 3.61 5.59 1.46
C LEU A 7 3.55 4.15 1.95
N ARG A 8 2.35 3.60 2.18
CA ARG A 8 2.17 2.20 2.57
C ARG A 8 2.71 1.24 1.51
N ALA A 9 2.46 1.52 0.23
CA ALA A 9 2.98 0.75 -0.88
C ALA A 9 4.51 0.76 -0.92
N LEU A 10 5.13 1.94 -0.75
CA LEU A 10 6.58 2.10 -0.73
C LEU A 10 7.23 1.25 0.37
N PHE A 11 6.74 1.33 1.61
CA PHE A 11 7.34 0.57 2.71
C PHE A 11 7.04 -0.93 2.64
N ALA A 12 5.90 -1.33 2.07
CA ALA A 12 5.66 -2.72 1.72
C ALA A 12 6.64 -3.21 0.65
N ALA A 13 6.95 -2.39 -0.37
CA ALA A 13 7.93 -2.71 -1.40
C ALA A 13 9.33 -2.88 -0.79
N VAL A 14 9.74 -1.97 0.10
CA VAL A 14 11.04 -2.06 0.80
C VAL A 14 11.11 -3.37 1.59
N ALA A 15 10.09 -3.71 2.38
CA ALA A 15 10.06 -4.96 3.14
C ALA A 15 10.13 -6.19 2.21
N ALA A 16 9.36 -6.19 1.12
CA ALA A 16 9.37 -7.26 0.13
C ALA A 16 10.76 -7.46 -0.51
N LEU A 17 11.41 -6.36 -0.91
CA LEU A 17 12.76 -6.41 -1.49
C LEU A 17 13.78 -6.94 -0.50
N MET A 18 13.74 -6.47 0.76
CA MET A 18 14.66 -6.92 1.80
C MET A 18 14.54 -8.42 2.09
N ILE A 19 13.34 -8.98 2.05
CA ILE A 19 13.13 -10.42 2.26
C ILE A 19 13.50 -11.22 1.00
N THR A 20 12.94 -10.85 -0.15
CA THR A 20 13.02 -11.66 -1.39
C THR A 20 14.45 -11.77 -1.92
N PHE A 21 15.25 -10.71 -1.77
CA PHE A 21 16.64 -10.68 -2.24
C PHE A 21 17.66 -10.99 -1.13
N SER A 22 17.22 -11.36 0.07
CA SER A 22 18.11 -11.84 1.13
C SER A 22 18.38 -13.33 0.96
N SER A 23 19.65 -13.74 0.99
CA SER A 23 20.01 -15.16 1.10
C SER A 23 19.69 -15.74 2.48
N ASP A 24 19.58 -14.88 3.51
CA ASP A 24 19.26 -15.27 4.87
C ASP A 24 17.76 -15.08 5.16
N HIS A 25 17.05 -16.19 5.33
CA HIS A 25 15.63 -16.27 5.69
C HIS A 25 15.43 -16.77 7.13
N SER A 26 16.34 -16.41 8.03
CA SER A 26 16.24 -16.73 9.45
C SER A 26 15.23 -15.84 10.19
N ALA A 27 14.78 -16.30 11.37
CA ALA A 27 13.88 -15.52 12.23
C ALA A 27 14.47 -14.16 12.65
N PRO A 28 15.76 -14.03 13.00
CA PRO A 28 16.35 -12.72 13.30
C PRO A 28 16.21 -11.70 12.16
N VAL A 29 16.45 -12.12 10.91
CA VAL A 29 16.30 -11.23 9.74
C VAL A 29 14.82 -10.92 9.50
N GLY A 30 13.97 -11.95 9.46
CA GLY A 30 12.53 -11.80 9.25
C GLY A 30 11.87 -10.87 10.27
N LEU A 31 12.13 -11.07 11.57
CA LEU A 31 11.61 -10.23 12.65
C LEU A 31 12.17 -8.81 12.63
N SER A 32 13.41 -8.60 12.17
CA SER A 32 13.98 -7.25 12.03
C SER A 32 13.26 -6.45 10.94
N VAL A 33 13.07 -7.06 9.77
CA VAL A 33 12.38 -6.43 8.63
C VAL A 33 10.91 -6.22 8.98
N PHE A 34 10.26 -7.22 9.60
CA PHE A 34 8.89 -7.13 10.08
C PHE A 34 8.73 -5.97 11.08
N SER A 35 9.59 -5.85 12.09
CA SER A 35 9.56 -4.77 13.09
C SER A 35 9.62 -3.39 12.43
N GLY A 36 10.59 -3.17 11.53
CA GLY A 36 10.70 -1.93 10.77
C GLY A 36 9.45 -1.64 9.94
N PHE A 37 8.95 -2.64 9.21
CA PHE A 37 7.76 -2.52 8.37
C PHE A 37 6.52 -2.13 9.18
N VAL A 38 6.22 -2.82 10.28
CA VAL A 38 5.00 -2.56 11.06
C VAL A 38 5.10 -1.26 11.87
N LEU A 39 6.28 -0.87 12.35
CA LEU A 39 6.48 0.41 13.05
C LEU A 39 6.31 1.60 12.12
N VAL A 40 6.90 1.55 10.92
CA VAL A 40 6.72 2.61 9.93
C VAL A 40 5.27 2.65 9.43
N THR A 41 4.65 1.50 9.21
CA THR A 41 3.22 1.43 8.86
C THR A 41 2.35 2.02 9.96
N ALA A 42 2.63 1.72 11.23
CA ALA A 42 1.91 2.29 12.35
C ALA A 42 2.07 3.81 12.44
N LEU A 43 3.28 4.34 12.19
CA LEU A 43 3.50 5.78 12.10
C LEU A 43 2.63 6.42 11.00
N ILE A 44 2.59 5.81 9.81
CA ILE A 44 1.72 6.27 8.71
C ILE A 44 0.24 6.26 9.15
N GLN A 45 -0.20 5.24 9.88
CA GLN A 45 -1.57 5.13 10.39
C GLN A 45 -1.90 6.24 11.41
N VAL A 46 -0.98 6.52 12.35
CA VAL A 46 -1.13 7.62 13.32
C VAL A 46 -1.23 8.97 12.60
N LEU A 47 -0.33 9.23 11.65
CA LEU A 47 -0.34 10.46 10.86
C LEU A 47 -1.63 10.58 10.03
N ALA A 48 -2.11 9.49 9.42
CA ALA A 48 -3.36 9.49 8.68
C ALA A 48 -4.57 9.78 9.59
N ALA A 49 -4.61 9.18 10.80
CA ALA A 49 -5.64 9.44 11.79
C ALA A 49 -5.65 10.91 12.23
N TRP A 50 -4.48 11.52 12.39
CA TRP A 50 -4.35 12.88 12.89
C TRP A 50 -4.60 13.95 11.81
N LEU A 51 -3.96 13.81 10.64
CA LEU A 51 -3.87 14.86 9.62
C LEU A 51 -4.91 14.72 8.50
N VAL A 52 -5.44 13.51 8.25
CA VAL A 52 -6.25 13.21 7.05
C VAL A 52 -7.71 12.92 7.39
N LEU A 53 -7.97 12.25 8.51
CA LEU A 53 -9.30 11.68 8.81
C LEU A 53 -10.13 12.56 9.76
N PRO A 54 -11.44 12.68 9.53
CA PRO A 54 -12.36 13.33 10.48
C PRO A 54 -12.53 12.47 11.74
N ALA A 55 -12.83 13.10 12.88
CA ALA A 55 -12.82 12.47 14.21
C ALA A 55 -13.62 11.16 14.32
N GLY A 56 -14.74 11.03 13.59
CA GLY A 56 -15.60 9.83 13.61
C GLY A 56 -15.12 8.64 12.78
N SER A 57 -14.06 8.77 11.98
CA SER A 57 -13.58 7.73 11.04
C SER A 57 -12.18 7.20 11.36
N ARG A 58 -11.60 7.60 12.49
CA ARG A 58 -10.19 7.32 12.84
C ARG A 58 -9.96 5.95 13.48
N TRP A 59 -11.02 5.29 13.95
CA TRP A 59 -10.91 4.08 14.76
C TRP A 59 -10.10 2.96 14.10
N PRO A 60 -10.21 2.67 12.77
CA PRO A 60 -9.40 1.62 12.17
C PRO A 60 -7.91 1.94 12.24
N GLN A 61 -7.55 3.19 11.92
CA GLN A 61 -6.16 3.62 11.87
C GLN A 61 -5.52 3.64 13.26
N VAL A 62 -6.30 4.01 14.28
CA VAL A 62 -5.83 3.94 15.68
C VAL A 62 -5.58 2.50 16.11
N LEU A 63 -6.49 1.57 15.81
CA LEU A 63 -6.31 0.15 16.15
C LEU A 63 -5.13 -0.46 15.40
N LEU A 64 -5.03 -0.22 14.09
CA LEU A 64 -3.94 -0.73 13.27
C LEU A 64 -2.58 -0.18 13.72
N ALA A 65 -2.52 1.10 14.09
CA ALA A 65 -1.33 1.70 14.69
C ALA A 65 -0.97 1.02 16.02
N ALA A 66 -1.95 0.85 16.91
CA ALA A 66 -1.73 0.25 18.22
C ALA A 66 -1.18 -1.18 18.10
N PHE A 67 -1.84 -2.04 17.32
CA PHE A 67 -1.38 -3.41 17.10
C PHE A 67 -0.04 -3.48 16.34
N GLY A 68 0.18 -2.57 15.38
CA GLY A 68 1.46 -2.46 14.68
C GLY A 68 2.61 -2.06 15.61
N ILE A 69 2.40 -1.11 16.53
CA ILE A 69 3.40 -0.71 17.53
C ILE A 69 3.72 -1.87 18.46
N ILE A 70 2.70 -2.56 18.99
CA ILE A 70 2.89 -3.70 19.90
C ILE A 70 3.69 -4.81 19.21
N ALA A 71 3.29 -5.21 18.00
CA ALA A 71 3.98 -6.23 17.23
C ALA A 71 5.42 -5.80 16.86
N GLY A 72 5.60 -4.53 16.50
CA GLY A 72 6.89 -3.95 16.15
C GLY A 72 7.86 -3.90 17.33
N MET A 73 7.37 -3.56 18.52
CA MET A 73 8.16 -3.58 19.75
C MET A 73 8.53 -5.00 20.16
N ALA A 74 7.57 -5.93 20.12
CA ALA A 74 7.82 -7.33 20.48
C ALA A 74 8.87 -7.99 19.57
N SER A 75 8.81 -7.71 18.26
CA SER A 75 9.79 -8.21 17.27
C SER A 75 11.10 -7.42 17.22
N GLY A 76 11.11 -6.20 17.77
CA GLY A 76 12.25 -5.28 17.74
C GLY A 76 13.39 -5.68 18.67
N VAL A 77 13.12 -6.45 19.73
CA VAL A 77 14.13 -6.87 20.73
C VAL A 77 14.99 -8.01 20.19
N PRO A 78 16.29 -7.81 19.92
CA PRO A 78 17.13 -8.84 19.29
C PRO A 78 17.21 -10.15 20.09
N ALA A 79 17.24 -10.06 21.42
CA ALA A 79 17.34 -11.22 22.31
C ALA A 79 16.10 -12.13 22.30
N TRP A 80 14.98 -11.66 21.77
CA TRP A 80 13.72 -12.44 21.71
C TRP A 80 13.49 -13.08 20.34
N ARG A 81 14.33 -12.79 19.34
CA ARG A 81 14.09 -13.21 17.96
C ARG A 81 14.33 -14.70 17.76
N SER A 82 13.26 -15.47 17.91
CA SER A 82 13.20 -16.91 17.67
C SER A 82 12.18 -17.25 16.58
N ASP A 83 12.27 -18.47 16.06
CA ASP A 83 11.31 -19.01 15.08
C ASP A 83 9.88 -19.00 15.65
N ASP A 84 9.71 -19.43 16.90
CA ASP A 84 8.42 -19.41 17.60
C ASP A 84 7.86 -17.99 17.71
N LEU A 85 8.69 -17.01 18.08
CA LEU A 85 8.23 -15.62 18.17
C LEU A 85 7.80 -15.09 16.80
N PHE A 86 8.53 -15.44 15.73
CA PHE A 86 8.14 -15.08 14.37
C PHE A 86 6.74 -15.59 14.04
N PHE A 87 6.49 -16.88 14.18
CA PHE A 87 5.18 -17.45 13.86
C PHE A 87 4.07 -16.87 14.72
N VAL A 88 4.29 -16.71 16.03
CA VAL A 88 3.28 -16.17 16.94
C VAL A 88 2.97 -14.71 16.61
N VAL A 89 3.99 -13.85 16.53
CA VAL A 89 3.76 -12.41 16.43
C VAL A 89 3.25 -12.01 15.04
N VAL A 90 3.79 -12.61 13.97
CA VAL A 90 3.42 -12.25 12.60
C VAL A 90 2.03 -12.78 12.27
N SER A 91 1.70 -14.02 12.66
CA SER A 91 0.35 -14.56 12.44
C SER A 91 -0.71 -13.81 13.25
N ALA A 92 -0.45 -13.53 14.53
CA ALA A 92 -1.36 -12.76 15.38
C ALA A 92 -1.58 -11.34 14.83
N TRP A 93 -0.49 -10.65 14.48
CA TRP A 93 -0.56 -9.33 13.85
C TRP A 93 -1.37 -9.37 12.55
N ALA A 94 -1.11 -10.35 11.67
CA ALA A 94 -1.76 -10.45 10.36
C ALA A 94 -3.27 -10.71 10.49
N ILE A 95 -3.68 -11.58 11.41
CA ILE A 95 -5.10 -11.88 11.69
C ILE A 95 -5.80 -10.66 12.30
N VAL A 96 -5.21 -10.05 13.33
CA VAL A 96 -5.85 -8.94 14.05
C VAL A 96 -5.96 -7.72 13.14
N THR A 97 -4.87 -7.32 12.50
CA THR A 97 -4.87 -6.13 11.63
C THR A 97 -5.67 -6.38 10.35
N GLY A 98 -5.56 -7.57 9.75
CA GLY A 98 -6.38 -7.97 8.62
C GLY A 98 -7.88 -7.97 8.94
N GLY A 99 -8.25 -8.46 10.12
CA GLY A 99 -9.62 -8.41 10.63
C GLY A 99 -10.15 -7.00 10.83
N VAL A 100 -9.34 -6.10 11.39
CA VAL A 100 -9.69 -4.68 11.55
C VAL A 100 -9.92 -4.00 10.20
N GLU A 101 -9.03 -4.20 9.22
CA GLU A 101 -9.18 -3.61 7.88
C GLU A 101 -10.37 -4.19 7.12
N LEU A 102 -10.59 -5.51 7.22
CA LEU A 102 -11.74 -6.16 6.60
C LEU A 102 -13.05 -5.62 7.18
N LEU A 103 -13.15 -5.52 8.51
CA LEU A 103 -14.34 -4.97 9.18
C LEU A 103 -14.58 -3.50 8.80
N ALA A 104 -13.52 -2.69 8.79
CA ALA A 104 -13.59 -1.29 8.39
C ALA A 104 -14.09 -1.16 6.93
N GLY A 105 -13.55 -1.98 6.02
CA GLY A 105 -13.95 -2.00 4.61
C GLY A 105 -15.40 -2.46 4.40
N ILE A 106 -15.84 -3.52 5.09
CA ILE A 106 -17.24 -4.00 5.05
C ILE A 106 -18.20 -2.91 5.54
N ARG A 107 -17.83 -2.19 6.60
CA ARG A 107 -18.66 -1.11 7.14
C ARG A 107 -18.70 0.10 6.20
N ALA A 108 -17.57 0.46 5.60
CA ALA A 108 -17.49 1.53 4.60
C ALA A 108 -18.21 1.21 3.29
N ARG A 109 -18.34 -0.08 2.93
CA ARG A 109 -19.14 -0.53 1.77
C ARG A 109 -20.62 -0.16 1.92
N ARG A 110 -21.15 -0.13 3.15
CA ARG A 110 -22.56 0.24 3.42
C ARG A 110 -22.83 1.72 3.14
N THR A 111 -21.80 2.56 3.17
CA THR A 111 -21.88 3.99 2.87
C THR A 111 -21.33 4.33 1.47
N ALA A 112 -21.16 3.32 0.61
CA ALA A 112 -20.64 3.45 -0.76
C ALA A 112 -19.27 4.18 -0.86
N ASP A 113 -18.41 4.03 0.15
CA ASP A 113 -17.06 4.61 0.12
C ASP A 113 -16.20 3.93 -0.98
N PRO A 114 -15.62 4.69 -1.92
CA PRO A 114 -14.72 4.16 -2.93
C PRO A 114 -13.51 3.37 -2.38
N LEU A 115 -13.06 3.66 -1.16
CA LEU A 115 -11.92 2.98 -0.53
C LEU A 115 -12.28 1.66 0.16
N ALA A 116 -13.56 1.31 0.21
CA ALA A 116 -14.02 0.09 0.88
C ALA A 116 -13.42 -1.19 0.25
N ARG A 117 -13.25 -1.21 -1.08
CA ARG A 117 -12.70 -2.38 -1.80
C ARG A 117 -11.24 -2.62 -1.43
N ASP A 118 -10.45 -1.56 -1.36
CA ASP A 118 -9.03 -1.66 -1.01
C ASP A 118 -8.87 -2.18 0.42
N ALA A 119 -9.64 -1.64 1.37
CA ALA A 119 -9.62 -2.09 2.76
C ALA A 119 -10.03 -3.56 2.92
N ILE A 120 -11.08 -4.00 2.20
CA ILE A 120 -11.50 -5.41 2.20
C ILE A 120 -10.39 -6.31 1.65
N THR A 121 -9.76 -5.91 0.54
CA THR A 121 -8.74 -6.73 -0.13
C THR A 121 -7.49 -6.86 0.72
N ILE A 122 -6.99 -5.76 1.29
CA ILE A 122 -5.84 -5.80 2.19
C ILE A 122 -6.16 -6.56 3.47
N GLY A 123 -7.35 -6.36 4.05
CA GLY A 123 -7.79 -7.13 5.21
C GLY A 123 -7.82 -8.63 4.95
N ALA A 124 -8.35 -9.05 3.79
CA ALA A 124 -8.39 -10.44 3.37
C ALA A 124 -6.98 -11.02 3.14
N LEU A 125 -6.07 -10.26 2.53
CA LEU A 125 -4.67 -10.67 2.35
C LEU A 125 -3.94 -10.81 3.68
N GLY A 126 -4.21 -9.93 4.65
CA GLY A 126 -3.64 -10.02 6.01
C GLY A 126 -4.13 -11.28 6.73
N ILE A 127 -5.43 -11.57 6.68
CA ILE A 127 -5.98 -12.81 7.24
C ILE A 127 -5.38 -14.03 6.54
N LEU A 128 -5.27 -13.99 5.21
CA LEU A 128 -4.67 -15.08 4.43
C LEU A 128 -3.22 -15.34 4.86
N LEU A 129 -2.40 -14.30 5.03
CA LEU A 129 -1.05 -14.44 5.55
C LEU A 129 -1.06 -15.15 6.92
N GLY A 130 -1.91 -14.68 7.84
CA GLY A 130 -2.00 -15.28 9.18
C GLY A 130 -2.39 -16.76 9.14
N VAL A 131 -3.37 -17.12 8.31
CA VAL A 131 -3.79 -18.52 8.12
C VAL A 131 -2.66 -19.37 7.53
N VAL A 132 -1.98 -18.87 6.49
CA VAL A 132 -0.85 -19.58 5.86
C VAL A 132 0.25 -19.84 6.88
N LEU A 133 0.60 -18.84 7.70
CA LEU A 133 1.64 -18.99 8.73
C LEU A 133 1.24 -20.01 9.81
N LEU A 134 -0.03 -20.07 10.20
CA LEU A 134 -0.53 -21.07 11.17
C LEU A 134 -0.51 -22.51 10.61
N LEU A 135 -0.58 -22.66 9.29
CA LEU A 135 -0.53 -23.97 8.63
C LEU A 135 0.89 -24.49 8.43
N ILE A 136 1.92 -23.63 8.54
CA ILE A 136 3.32 -24.03 8.46
C ILE A 136 3.73 -24.62 9.81
N PRO A 137 4.14 -25.90 9.89
CA PRO A 137 4.64 -26.46 11.13
C PRO A 137 5.96 -25.79 11.52
N ALA A 138 6.05 -25.23 12.74
CA ALA A 138 7.25 -24.52 13.19
C ALA A 138 8.51 -25.40 13.15
N GLY A 139 8.38 -26.69 13.45
CA GLY A 139 9.46 -27.69 13.39
C GLY A 139 9.68 -28.33 12.01
N PHE A 140 9.08 -27.81 10.93
CA PHE A 140 9.28 -28.35 9.59
C PHE A 140 10.75 -28.22 9.17
N VAL A 141 11.38 -29.33 8.77
CA VAL A 141 12.73 -29.37 8.22
C VAL A 141 12.76 -30.43 7.13
N GLN A 142 13.12 -30.04 5.92
CA GLN A 142 13.28 -30.92 4.78
C GLN A 142 14.66 -30.73 4.17
N GLU A 143 15.47 -31.78 4.19
CA GLU A 143 16.75 -31.81 3.48
C GLU A 143 16.52 -32.10 2.00
N TYR A 144 17.25 -31.40 1.14
CA TYR A 144 17.25 -31.65 -0.30
C TYR A 144 18.65 -31.39 -0.88
N THR A 145 18.99 -32.15 -1.92
CA THR A 145 20.27 -32.04 -2.61
C THR A 145 20.04 -31.55 -4.03
N ILE A 146 20.77 -30.51 -4.42
CA ILE A 146 20.83 -30.04 -5.79
C ILE A 146 22.14 -30.57 -6.39
N ASP A 147 22.02 -31.30 -7.49
CA ASP A 147 23.19 -31.79 -8.23
C ASP A 147 24.10 -30.61 -8.60
N LYS A 148 25.39 -30.72 -8.25
CA LYS A 148 26.44 -29.68 -8.38
C LYS A 148 26.33 -28.42 -7.50
N ALA A 149 25.28 -28.25 -6.70
CA ALA A 149 25.17 -27.10 -5.78
C ALA A 149 25.23 -27.49 -4.28
N GLY A 150 25.07 -28.77 -3.97
CA GLY A 150 25.23 -29.30 -2.61
C GLY A 150 23.90 -29.60 -1.91
N THR A 151 23.97 -29.81 -0.60
CA THR A 151 22.83 -30.15 0.26
C THR A 151 22.35 -28.93 1.02
N PHE A 152 21.04 -28.73 1.05
CA PHE A 152 20.38 -27.58 1.67
C PHE A 152 19.22 -28.05 2.56
N LEU A 153 18.82 -27.17 3.48
CA LEU A 153 17.65 -27.37 4.33
C LEU A 153 16.56 -26.37 3.95
N LEU A 154 15.35 -26.88 3.76
CA LEU A 154 14.13 -26.09 3.72
C LEU A 154 13.44 -26.22 5.07
N SER A 155 13.47 -25.16 5.87
CA SER A 155 12.83 -25.13 7.19
C SER A 155 11.52 -24.35 7.18
N GLY A 156 10.69 -24.57 8.21
CA GLY A 156 9.47 -23.83 8.42
C GLY A 156 9.71 -22.32 8.46
N ILE A 157 10.78 -21.87 9.12
CA ILE A 157 11.11 -20.44 9.19
C ILE A 157 11.44 -19.85 7.82
N ILE A 158 12.14 -20.58 6.94
CA ILE A 158 12.42 -20.11 5.56
C ILE A 158 11.11 -19.87 4.82
N LEU A 159 10.17 -20.80 4.94
CA LEU A 159 8.83 -20.66 4.36
C LEU A 159 8.08 -19.47 4.99
N GLY A 160 8.08 -19.34 6.31
CA GLY A 160 7.36 -18.29 7.03
C GLY A 160 7.86 -16.89 6.67
N VAL A 161 9.17 -16.68 6.71
CA VAL A 161 9.81 -15.41 6.31
C VAL A 161 9.52 -15.11 4.85
N GLY A 162 9.66 -16.09 3.96
CA GLY A 162 9.33 -15.95 2.54
C GLY A 162 7.87 -15.57 2.29
N MET A 163 6.91 -16.16 3.02
CA MET A 163 5.49 -15.83 2.91
C MET A 163 5.18 -14.40 3.37
N PHE A 164 5.86 -13.90 4.42
CA PHE A 164 5.78 -12.50 4.80
C PHE A 164 6.29 -11.58 3.68
N GLY A 165 7.44 -11.91 3.06
CA GLY A 165 7.96 -11.17 1.91
C GLY A 165 7.00 -11.15 0.71
N GLY A 166 6.42 -12.31 0.38
CA GLY A 166 5.42 -12.45 -0.67
C GLY A 166 4.15 -11.63 -0.40
N TYR A 167 3.65 -11.65 0.84
CA TYR A 167 2.54 -10.78 1.26
C TYR A 167 2.89 -9.30 1.06
N ALA A 168 4.06 -8.87 1.52
CA ALA A 168 4.51 -7.48 1.38
C ALA A 168 4.61 -7.07 -0.10
N ALA A 169 5.07 -7.97 -0.98
CA ALA A 169 5.14 -7.71 -2.42
C ALA A 169 3.75 -7.49 -3.03
N ILE A 170 2.78 -8.36 -2.70
CA ILE A 170 1.40 -8.25 -3.19
C ILE A 170 0.76 -6.95 -2.71
N VAL A 171 0.92 -6.63 -1.42
CA VAL A 171 0.42 -5.39 -0.82
C VAL A 171 1.05 -4.17 -1.50
N ALA A 172 2.36 -4.17 -1.72
CA ALA A 172 3.06 -3.08 -2.39
C ALA A 172 2.50 -2.80 -3.78
N VAL A 173 2.33 -3.85 -4.60
CA VAL A 173 1.80 -3.73 -5.96
C VAL A 173 0.35 -3.26 -5.92
N PHE A 174 -0.48 -3.86 -5.07
CA PHE A 174 -1.90 -3.52 -4.96
C PHE A 174 -2.11 -2.05 -4.57
N LEU A 175 -1.47 -1.59 -3.48
CA LEU A 175 -1.59 -0.20 -3.04
C LEU A 175 -0.89 0.77 -4.01
N GLY A 176 0.21 0.35 -4.64
CA GLY A 176 0.90 1.16 -5.64
C GLY A 176 -0.01 1.48 -6.83
N ILE A 177 -0.65 0.45 -7.40
CA ILE A 177 -1.62 0.62 -8.49
C ILE A 177 -2.80 1.47 -8.03
N ALA A 178 -3.38 1.19 -6.86
CA ALA A 178 -4.51 1.95 -6.32
C ALA A 178 -4.14 3.43 -6.08
N GLY A 179 -2.93 3.70 -5.60
CA GLY A 179 -2.42 5.05 -5.35
C GLY A 179 -2.09 5.84 -6.63
N LEU A 180 -1.67 5.16 -7.70
CA LEU A 180 -1.33 5.80 -8.99
C LEU A 180 -2.52 5.93 -9.93
N THR A 181 -3.62 5.22 -9.68
CA THR A 181 -4.83 5.25 -10.54
C THR A 181 -5.48 6.66 -10.53
N PRO A 182 -5.61 7.34 -11.69
CA PRO A 182 -6.25 8.65 -11.77
C PRO A 182 -7.74 8.58 -11.43
N LYS A 183 -8.26 9.60 -10.74
CA LYS A 183 -9.72 9.73 -10.57
C LYS A 183 -10.34 10.32 -11.82
N ARG A 184 -11.59 9.91 -12.12
CA ARG A 184 -12.36 10.38 -13.29
C ARG A 184 -12.45 11.90 -13.39
N ALA A 185 -12.54 12.59 -12.26
CA ALA A 185 -12.53 14.05 -12.20
C ALA A 185 -11.18 14.67 -12.63
N ASP A 186 -10.06 14.07 -12.21
CA ASP A 186 -8.71 14.51 -12.61
C ASP A 186 -8.47 14.24 -14.10
N ALA A 187 -8.99 13.12 -14.63
CA ALA A 187 -8.92 12.78 -16.04
C ALA A 187 -9.76 13.73 -16.92
N VAL A 188 -10.95 14.14 -16.45
CA VAL A 188 -11.80 15.13 -17.13
C VAL A 188 -11.16 16.52 -17.10
N ALA A 189 -10.56 16.93 -15.98
CA ALA A 189 -9.83 18.19 -15.90
C ALA A 189 -8.58 18.22 -16.80
N ALA A 190 -7.83 17.12 -16.85
CA ALA A 190 -6.68 16.97 -17.75
C ALA A 190 -7.09 16.97 -19.23
N ALA A 191 -8.24 16.36 -19.57
CA ALA A 191 -8.79 16.35 -20.93
C ALA A 191 -9.38 17.72 -21.35
N ALA A 192 -9.81 18.55 -20.41
CA ALA A 192 -10.32 19.90 -20.68
C ALA A 192 -9.20 20.94 -20.89
N ALA A 193 -8.02 20.74 -20.30
CA ALA A 193 -6.88 21.64 -20.43
C ALA A 193 -6.41 21.91 -21.88
N PRO A 194 -6.36 20.94 -22.81
CA PRO A 194 -5.96 21.21 -24.20
C PRO A 194 -7.02 21.97 -25.03
N HIS A 195 -8.31 21.95 -24.66
CA HIS A 195 -9.37 22.66 -25.41
C HIS A 195 -9.50 24.14 -25.05
N ALA A 196 -9.14 24.55 -23.83
CA ALA A 196 -9.18 25.95 -23.42
C ALA A 196 -8.11 26.82 -24.13
N ALA A 197 -6.97 26.22 -24.48
CA ALA A 197 -5.88 26.93 -25.17
C ALA A 197 -6.18 27.21 -26.66
N VAL A 198 -7.03 26.40 -27.31
CA VAL A 198 -7.41 26.58 -28.73
C VAL A 198 -8.56 27.59 -28.89
N GLY A 199 -9.48 27.68 -27.92
CA GLY A 199 -10.58 28.66 -27.96
C GLY A 199 -10.12 30.11 -27.79
N ALA A 200 -9.07 30.35 -27.00
CA ALA A 200 -8.54 31.70 -26.75
C ALA A 200 -7.79 32.30 -27.96
N HIS A 201 -7.18 31.47 -28.80
CA HIS A 201 -6.48 31.93 -30.00
C HIS A 201 -7.42 32.22 -31.18
N THR A 202 -8.60 31.59 -31.21
CA THR A 202 -9.57 31.76 -32.31
C THR A 202 -10.46 32.99 -32.10
N ALA A 203 -10.75 33.37 -30.84
CA ALA A 203 -11.60 34.52 -30.53
C ALA A 203 -10.93 35.89 -30.75
N THR A 204 -9.61 35.95 -30.82
CA THR A 204 -8.84 37.20 -30.99
C THR A 204 -8.56 37.55 -32.46
N ALA A 205 -8.83 36.64 -33.40
CA ALA A 205 -8.53 36.85 -34.82
C ALA A 205 -9.72 37.35 -35.65
N THR A 206 -10.95 37.30 -35.14
CA THR A 206 -12.17 37.63 -35.91
C THR A 206 -12.71 39.05 -35.72
N ASP A 207 -12.21 39.82 -34.75
CA ASP A 207 -12.78 41.14 -34.41
C ASP A 207 -12.04 42.33 -35.06
N THR A 208 -10.87 42.11 -35.66
CA THR A 208 -10.05 43.18 -36.24
C THR A 208 -10.30 43.43 -37.74
N ASP A 209 -10.93 42.50 -38.46
CA ASP A 209 -11.06 42.62 -39.93
C ASP A 209 -12.38 43.26 -40.40
N GLN A 210 -13.41 43.35 -39.55
CA GLN A 210 -14.69 43.99 -39.91
C GLN A 210 -14.70 45.51 -39.72
N SER A 211 -13.79 46.07 -38.91
CA SER A 211 -13.75 47.51 -38.66
C SER A 211 -13.06 48.32 -39.78
N ALA A 212 -12.23 47.69 -40.62
CA ALA A 212 -11.45 48.41 -41.64
C ALA A 212 -12.20 48.59 -42.98
N ALA A 213 -13.19 47.75 -43.29
CA ALA A 213 -13.86 47.76 -44.59
C ALA A 213 -14.97 48.83 -44.75
N SER A 214 -15.32 49.58 -43.69
CA SER A 214 -16.43 50.55 -43.72
C SER A 214 -16.00 52.01 -43.89
N ALA A 215 -14.70 52.32 -43.96
CA ALA A 215 -14.20 53.70 -43.91
C ALA A 215 -13.84 54.34 -45.27
N GLU A 216 -13.83 53.60 -46.39
CA GLU A 216 -13.36 54.13 -47.70
C GLU A 216 -14.45 54.45 -48.75
N ARG A 217 -15.74 54.56 -48.37
CA ARG A 217 -16.79 55.05 -49.29
C ARG A 217 -17.53 56.25 -48.73
N GLY A 218 -16.97 57.45 -48.89
CA GLY A 218 -17.74 58.68 -48.73
C GLY A 218 -16.89 59.93 -48.73
N GLY A 219 -16.55 60.46 -49.90
CA GLY A 219 -15.86 61.75 -49.96
C GLY A 219 -15.39 62.22 -51.33
N GLU A 220 -16.24 62.21 -52.36
CA GLU A 220 -16.03 63.04 -53.56
C GLU A 220 -17.34 63.72 -53.95
N ARG A 221 -17.47 65.01 -53.59
CA ARG A 221 -18.16 66.08 -54.33
C ARG A 221 -17.59 67.43 -53.92
#